data_AF-A0A1A7WS25-F1
#
_entry.id   AF-A0A1A7WS25-F1
#
_cell.length_a   1.000
_cell.length_b   1.000
_cell.length_c   1.000
_cell.angle_alpha   90.00
_cell.angle_beta   90.00
_cell.angle_gamma   90.00
#
_symmetry.space_group_name_H-M   'P 1'
#
loop_
_entity.id
_entity.type
_entity.pdbx_description
1 polymer ?
#
loop_
_entity_poly.entity_id
_entity_poly.type
_entity_poly.pdbx_seq_one_letter_code
_entity_poly.pdbx_strand_id
1 'polypeptide(L)'
;MPRVNRTCVLSLLLVSSCAFLLFQLHYYRKYVSKQSGFHILNPASHVTSSDVQWQVLKKFLSLAQHFRLPLFLADIRALSLISQDALRQNDQMLHDPQCIFLCTGQPVTSFALYANQWKYDPGFLLAAQQRGFEFLELRGEDPRLASLDTLSGREIPLHFLFRLHGYTIHVVLLYERSGNYLWHGAVRLKANMDQNFAPFQLLDYGRYASAYDRLQLMLIVLDGLDVRVPQNISSFLMQQQQARFLECRHHDARNFLQLYPDDSSAAAYDFRRKAKSLLSVAARTLAVLHVPFWISSGTCLGWFRQCNIISYSRDVDIGIFISDFRPDIVAAFRDAGLSLKHKFGKVTSVPSFWFYWLM
;
A
#
# COMPACT_ATOMS: atom_id res chain seq x y z
N MET A 1 38.37 -25.54 -51.91
CA MET A 1 38.07 -25.11 -50.52
C MET A 1 39.13 -24.11 -50.10
N PRO A 2 38.81 -22.86 -49.77
CA PRO A 2 39.83 -21.86 -49.45
C PRO A 2 40.45 -22.19 -48.08
N ARG A 3 41.79 -22.28 -48.04
CA ARG A 3 42.56 -22.49 -46.81
C ARG A 3 42.45 -21.22 -45.97
N VAL A 4 41.60 -21.26 -44.96
CA VAL A 4 41.47 -20.18 -43.98
C VAL A 4 42.80 -20.03 -43.23
N ASN A 5 43.38 -18.84 -43.30
CA ASN A 5 44.65 -18.52 -42.64
C ASN A 5 44.44 -18.53 -41.12
N ARG A 6 44.95 -19.57 -40.45
CA ARG A 6 44.80 -19.81 -39.00
C ARG A 6 45.25 -18.61 -38.17
N THR A 7 46.28 -17.90 -38.61
CA THR A 7 46.80 -16.71 -37.92
C THR A 7 45.82 -15.54 -37.99
N CYS A 8 45.12 -15.38 -39.11
CA CYS A 8 44.08 -14.36 -39.26
C CYS A 8 42.88 -14.63 -38.36
N VAL A 9 42.48 -15.91 -38.23
CA VAL A 9 41.40 -16.33 -37.34
C VAL A 9 41.76 -16.11 -35.87
N LEU A 10 43.00 -16.45 -35.47
CA LEU A 10 43.49 -16.21 -34.11
C LEU A 10 43.50 -14.72 -33.76
N SER A 11 44.00 -13.87 -34.66
CA SER A 11 43.97 -12.41 -34.45
C SER A 11 42.55 -11.86 -34.34
N LEU A 12 41.62 -12.35 -35.18
CA LEU A 12 40.21 -11.94 -35.12
C LEU A 12 39.55 -12.34 -33.79
N LEU A 13 39.83 -13.54 -33.30
CA LEU A 13 39.32 -14.03 -32.01
C LEU A 13 39.88 -13.22 -30.84
N LEU A 14 41.17 -12.87 -30.87
CA LEU A 14 41.82 -12.03 -29.85
C LEU A 14 41.22 -10.62 -29.81
N VAL A 15 41.04 -9.99 -30.98
CA VAL A 15 40.44 -8.65 -31.08
C VAL A 15 38.98 -8.68 -30.62
N SER A 16 38.22 -9.70 -31.02
CA SER A 16 36.83 -9.89 -30.59
C SER A 16 36.73 -10.10 -29.06
N SER A 17 37.62 -10.91 -28.48
CA SER A 17 37.67 -11.15 -27.04
C SER A 17 38.03 -9.88 -26.25
N CYS A 18 39.01 -9.11 -26.71
CA CYS A 18 39.37 -7.82 -26.11
C CYS A 18 38.21 -6.81 -26.19
N ALA A 19 37.53 -6.71 -27.33
CA ALA A 19 36.37 -5.84 -27.49
C ALA A 19 35.21 -6.25 -26.57
N PHE A 20 34.97 -7.56 -26.42
CA PHE A 20 33.96 -8.09 -25.52
C PHE A 20 34.30 -7.80 -24.05
N LEU A 21 35.56 -7.95 -23.64
CA LEU A 21 36.02 -7.61 -22.29
C LEU A 21 35.87 -6.10 -22.00
N LEU A 22 36.19 -5.24 -22.96
CA LEU A 22 35.98 -3.80 -22.83
C LEU A 22 34.49 -3.44 -22.72
N PHE A 23 33.62 -4.11 -23.48
CA PHE A 23 32.18 -3.96 -23.38
C PHE A 23 31.67 -4.42 -22.01
N GLN A 24 32.12 -5.58 -21.51
CA GLN A 24 31.79 -6.06 -20.17
C GLN A 24 32.28 -5.10 -19.08
N LEU A 25 33.48 -4.54 -19.21
CA LEU A 25 34.03 -3.57 -18.26
C LEU A 25 33.22 -2.26 -18.29
N HIS A 26 32.82 -1.79 -19.48
CA HIS A 26 31.99 -0.61 -19.64
C HIS A 26 30.59 -0.83 -19.06
N TYR A 27 29.98 -1.99 -19.33
CA TYR A 27 28.69 -2.38 -18.78
C TYR A 27 28.75 -2.50 -17.25
N TYR A 28 29.79 -3.14 -16.71
CA TYR A 28 30.04 -3.25 -15.28
C TYR A 28 30.19 -1.86 -14.63
N ARG A 29 30.99 -0.95 -15.19
CA ARG A 29 31.12 0.42 -14.66
C ARG A 29 29.83 1.23 -14.76
N LYS A 30 29.05 1.08 -15.83
CA LYS A 30 27.89 1.95 -16.08
C LYS A 30 26.62 1.49 -15.36
N TYR A 31 26.45 0.17 -15.19
CA TYR A 31 25.22 -0.42 -14.65
C TYR A 31 25.44 -1.14 -13.32
N VAL A 32 26.55 -1.85 -13.13
CA VAL A 32 26.80 -2.64 -11.90
C VAL A 32 27.47 -1.80 -10.82
N SER A 33 28.49 -1.00 -11.15
CA SER A 33 29.19 -0.16 -10.17
C SER A 33 28.41 1.07 -9.70
N LYS A 34 27.29 1.39 -10.36
CA LYS A 34 26.32 2.37 -9.83
C LYS A 34 25.37 1.73 -8.80
N GLN A 35 25.30 0.40 -8.76
CA GLN A 35 24.52 -0.37 -7.81
C GLN A 35 25.34 -0.78 -6.57
N SER A 36 26.66 -0.89 -6.70
CA SER A 36 27.60 -0.97 -5.58
C SER A 36 28.22 0.41 -5.29
N GLY A 37 27.56 1.18 -4.44
CA GLY A 37 28.06 2.46 -3.95
C GLY A 37 29.46 2.33 -3.31
N PHE A 38 30.39 3.15 -3.81
CA PHE A 38 31.57 3.71 -3.14
C PHE A 38 32.18 2.90 -1.98
N HIS A 39 33.18 2.05 -2.30
CA HIS A 39 34.22 1.72 -1.34
C HIS A 39 35.10 2.96 -1.10
N ILE A 40 34.83 3.68 -0.01
CA ILE A 40 35.77 4.62 0.58
C ILE A 40 36.89 3.79 1.21
N LEU A 41 38.11 3.97 0.69
CA LEU A 41 39.33 3.43 1.28
C LEU A 41 39.54 4.09 2.65
N ASN A 42 39.26 3.34 3.71
CA ASN A 42 39.82 3.60 5.04
C ASN A 42 40.09 2.24 5.72
N PRO A 43 41.36 1.90 6.02
CA PRO A 43 41.71 0.59 6.57
C PRO A 43 41.53 0.56 8.10
N ALA A 44 40.28 0.70 8.56
CA ALA A 44 39.80 0.34 9.90
C ALA A 44 38.29 0.64 9.97
N SER A 45 37.47 -0.37 10.30
CA SER A 45 35.99 -0.36 10.35
C SER A 45 35.26 -0.43 9.00
N HIS A 46 34.97 -1.65 8.55
CA HIS A 46 33.96 -1.87 7.51
C HIS A 46 32.57 -1.63 8.10
N VAL A 47 32.05 -0.42 7.95
CA VAL A 47 30.63 -0.12 8.23
C VAL A 47 29.79 -0.92 7.25
N THR A 48 29.00 -1.86 7.77
CA THR A 48 28.12 -2.69 6.93
C THR A 48 26.94 -1.86 6.44
N SER A 49 26.30 -2.28 5.34
CA SER A 49 25.08 -1.60 4.86
C SER A 49 23.99 -1.58 5.93
N SER A 50 23.87 -2.65 6.73
CA SER A 50 22.99 -2.74 7.90
C SER A 50 23.32 -1.69 8.96
N ASP A 51 24.59 -1.41 9.24
CA ASP A 51 24.97 -0.36 10.19
C ASP A 51 24.50 1.02 9.72
N VAL A 52 24.62 1.31 8.42
CA VAL A 52 24.12 2.56 7.85
C VAL A 52 22.60 2.66 7.99
N GLN A 53 21.87 1.59 7.65
CA GLN A 53 20.41 1.55 7.80
C GLN A 53 20.00 1.80 9.25
N TRP A 54 20.63 1.08 10.19
CA TRP A 54 20.37 1.19 11.61
C TRP A 54 20.58 2.61 12.15
N GLN A 55 21.71 3.24 11.81
CA GLN A 55 22.02 4.61 12.24
C GLN A 55 21.02 5.62 11.67
N VAL A 56 20.60 5.45 10.41
CA VAL A 56 19.61 6.34 9.78
C VAL A 56 18.24 6.17 10.45
N LEU A 57 17.80 4.94 10.69
CA LEU A 57 16.55 4.62 11.39
C LEU A 57 16.54 5.20 12.81
N LYS A 58 17.59 4.95 13.59
CA LYS A 58 17.76 5.50 14.94
C LYS A 58 17.67 7.04 14.95
N LYS A 59 18.36 7.69 14.02
CA LYS A 59 18.37 9.16 13.90
C LYS A 59 16.99 9.72 13.57
N PHE A 60 16.28 9.07 12.63
CA PHE A 60 14.94 9.48 12.22
C PHE A 60 13.90 9.23 13.31
N LEU A 61 13.89 8.05 13.94
CA LEU A 61 12.94 7.72 15.00
C LEU A 61 13.13 8.60 16.24
N SER A 62 14.37 8.92 16.60
CA SER A 62 14.66 9.90 17.66
C SER A 62 14.08 11.29 17.34
N LEU A 63 14.20 11.73 16.08
CA LEU A 63 13.61 12.99 15.63
C LEU A 63 12.08 12.94 15.67
N ALA A 64 11.49 11.86 15.15
CA ALA A 64 10.05 11.68 15.15
C ALA A 64 9.47 11.64 16.57
N GLN A 65 10.15 10.99 17.51
CA GLN A 65 9.77 10.97 18.92
C GLN A 65 9.82 12.36 19.55
N HIS A 66 10.87 13.15 19.26
CA HIS A 66 11.00 14.52 19.76
C HIS A 66 9.83 15.41 19.33
N PHE A 67 9.42 15.30 18.06
CA PHE A 67 8.27 16.02 17.51
C PHE A 67 6.93 15.30 17.72
N ARG A 68 6.91 14.19 18.47
CA ARG A 68 5.72 13.38 18.80
C ARG A 68 4.92 12.94 17.56
N LEU A 69 5.60 12.59 16.47
CA LEU A 69 4.94 12.05 15.28
C LEU A 69 4.33 10.68 15.62
N PRO A 70 3.03 10.45 15.35
CA PRO A 70 2.35 9.20 15.64
C PRO A 70 2.65 8.15 14.56
N LEU A 71 3.93 7.83 14.37
CA LEU A 71 4.40 6.85 13.39
C LEU A 71 4.18 5.42 13.87
N PHE A 72 3.94 4.53 12.92
CA PHE A 72 4.05 3.09 13.10
C PHE A 72 4.76 2.45 11.92
N LEU A 73 5.40 1.30 12.16
CA LEU A 73 6.09 0.53 11.13
C LEU A 73 5.08 -0.03 10.14
N ALA A 74 5.30 0.27 8.86
CA ALA A 74 4.46 -0.18 7.75
C ALA A 74 5.25 -1.00 6.73
N ASP A 75 6.56 -1.17 6.93
CA ASP A 75 7.45 -1.94 6.07
C ASP A 75 7.03 -3.41 6.03
N ILE A 76 6.69 -3.88 4.82
CA ILE A 76 6.09 -5.19 4.64
C ILE A 76 7.09 -6.30 4.98
N ARG A 77 8.38 -6.09 4.71
CA ARG A 77 9.40 -7.09 4.97
C ARG A 77 9.77 -7.16 6.44
N ALA A 78 9.95 -6.02 7.10
CA ALA A 78 10.21 -5.98 8.55
C ALA A 78 9.04 -6.59 9.33
N LEU A 79 7.79 -6.23 8.97
CA LEU A 79 6.60 -6.82 9.58
C LEU A 79 6.48 -8.34 9.32
N SER A 80 6.86 -8.81 8.13
CA SER A 80 6.89 -10.25 7.83
C SER A 80 7.91 -11.00 8.68
N LEU A 81 9.09 -10.42 8.92
CA LEU A 81 10.10 -11.00 9.81
C LEU A 81 9.59 -11.10 11.25
N ILE A 82 8.96 -10.03 11.76
CA ILE A 82 8.36 -10.01 13.11
C ILE A 82 7.25 -11.06 13.23
N SER A 83 6.39 -11.18 12.21
CA SER A 83 5.31 -12.17 12.21
C SER A 83 5.84 -13.61 12.17
N GLN A 84 6.97 -13.87 11.52
CA GLN A 84 7.60 -15.20 11.48
C GLN A 84 8.34 -15.51 12.78
N ASP A 85 8.98 -14.52 13.39
CA ASP A 85 9.66 -14.69 14.68
C ASP A 85 8.68 -14.96 15.83
N ALA A 86 7.54 -14.27 15.86
CA ALA A 86 6.46 -14.57 16.80
C ALA A 86 5.98 -16.03 16.70
N LEU A 87 6.11 -16.68 15.54
CA LEU A 87 5.83 -18.10 15.35
C LEU A 87 7.01 -19.02 15.76
N ARG A 88 8.23 -18.47 15.83
CA ARG A 88 9.48 -19.18 16.16
C ARG A 88 9.95 -19.01 17.61
N GLN A 89 9.25 -18.24 18.44
CA GLN A 89 9.54 -18.06 19.88
C GLN A 89 9.50 -19.35 20.74
N ASN A 90 9.47 -20.54 20.13
CA ASN A 90 9.82 -21.80 20.78
C ASN A 90 11.33 -22.12 20.78
N ASP A 91 12.19 -21.36 20.08
CA ASP A 91 13.65 -21.61 20.10
C ASP A 91 14.49 -20.34 20.35
N GLN A 92 14.97 -20.27 21.60
CA GLN A 92 16.22 -19.67 22.10
C GLN A 92 16.47 -18.15 22.07
N MET A 93 16.82 -17.66 23.27
CA MET A 93 17.49 -16.40 23.60
C MET A 93 18.96 -16.37 23.17
N LEU A 94 19.51 -15.14 23.15
CA LEU A 94 20.92 -14.73 23.04
C LEU A 94 21.48 -14.62 21.63
N HIS A 95 21.05 -13.59 20.91
CA HIS A 95 21.95 -12.88 20.03
C HIS A 95 21.96 -11.38 20.37
N ASP A 96 23.16 -10.82 20.40
CA ASP A 96 23.43 -9.40 20.25
C ASP A 96 23.69 -9.15 18.75
N PRO A 97 22.69 -8.69 17.97
CA PRO A 97 22.96 -7.96 16.74
C PRO A 97 22.20 -6.64 16.77
N GLN A 98 22.93 -5.55 16.55
CA GLN A 98 22.31 -4.30 16.18
C GLN A 98 21.62 -4.53 14.82
N CYS A 99 20.29 -4.66 14.83
CA CYS A 99 19.41 -4.71 13.65
C CYS A 99 19.06 -6.09 13.02
N ILE A 100 18.16 -6.86 13.67
CA ILE A 100 17.58 -8.13 13.17
C ILE A 100 16.35 -7.88 12.30
N PHE A 101 15.43 -7.01 12.75
CA PHE A 101 14.10 -6.88 12.16
C PHE A 101 14.00 -5.72 11.17
N LEU A 102 14.59 -4.57 11.52
CA LEU A 102 14.43 -3.33 10.76
C LEU A 102 15.43 -3.21 9.60
N CYS A 103 16.58 -3.88 9.67
CA CYS A 103 17.60 -3.86 8.60
C CYS A 103 17.36 -4.98 7.60
N THR A 104 16.31 -4.82 6.81
CA THR A 104 15.86 -5.82 5.84
C THR A 104 16.74 -5.95 4.59
N GLY A 105 17.79 -5.13 4.48
CA GLY A 105 18.65 -5.01 3.29
C GLY A 105 17.97 -4.30 2.13
N GLN A 106 16.73 -3.83 2.30
CA GLN A 106 16.06 -2.98 1.31
C GLN A 106 16.63 -1.56 1.35
N PRO A 107 16.63 -0.81 0.23
CA PRO A 107 17.10 0.58 0.20
C PRO A 107 16.10 1.57 0.82
N VAL A 108 14.89 1.09 1.16
CA VAL A 108 13.80 1.88 1.72
C VAL A 108 13.21 1.16 2.92
N THR A 109 12.86 1.91 3.97
CA THR A 109 11.96 1.42 5.02
C THR A 109 10.74 2.31 5.16
N SER A 110 9.58 1.66 5.24
CA SER A 110 8.28 2.32 5.24
C SER A 110 7.70 2.45 6.65
N PHE A 111 7.29 3.66 7.00
CA PHE A 111 6.45 3.98 8.15
C PHE A 111 5.14 4.60 7.64
N ALA A 112 4.12 4.59 8.49
CA ALA A 112 2.89 5.30 8.23
C ALA A 112 2.48 6.13 9.46
N LEU A 113 1.70 7.19 9.22
CA LEU A 113 1.10 7.99 10.28
C LEU A 113 -0.35 8.31 9.97
N TYR A 114 -1.13 8.56 11.01
CA TYR A 114 -2.49 9.08 10.89
C TYR A 114 -2.43 10.60 10.69
N ALA A 115 -2.79 11.06 9.49
CA ALA A 115 -2.68 12.47 9.11
C ALA A 115 -3.57 13.38 9.97
N ASN A 116 -4.70 12.88 10.49
CA ASN A 116 -5.58 13.62 11.39
C ASN A 116 -5.01 13.78 12.82
N GLN A 117 -4.08 12.91 13.24
CA GLN A 117 -3.43 13.00 14.55
C GLN A 117 -2.13 13.81 14.51
N TRP A 118 -1.60 14.04 13.31
CA TRP A 118 -0.39 14.82 13.14
C TRP A 118 -0.71 16.30 12.94
N LYS A 119 -0.29 17.13 13.90
CA LYS A 119 -0.23 18.57 13.72
C LYS A 119 1.05 18.89 12.95
N TYR A 120 0.91 19.30 11.69
CA TYR A 120 2.05 19.70 10.88
C TYR A 120 2.87 20.76 11.64
N ASP A 121 4.13 20.44 11.91
CA ASP A 121 5.09 21.34 12.53
C ASP A 121 6.23 21.57 11.52
N PRO A 122 6.37 22.79 10.97
CA PRO A 122 7.47 23.10 10.04
C PRO A 122 8.85 22.91 10.69
N GLY A 123 8.94 22.98 12.03
CA GLY A 123 10.16 22.71 12.79
C GLY A 123 10.66 21.28 12.61
N PHE A 124 9.78 20.31 12.38
CA PHE A 124 10.19 18.92 12.14
C PHE A 124 11.02 18.79 10.86
N LEU A 125 10.57 19.40 9.76
CA LEU A 125 11.28 19.35 8.49
C LEU A 125 12.62 20.09 8.56
N LEU A 126 12.64 21.26 9.21
CA LEU A 126 13.88 22.01 9.42
C LEU A 126 14.87 21.20 10.26
N ALA A 127 14.42 20.58 11.35
CA ALA A 127 15.26 19.74 12.19
C ALA A 127 15.75 18.48 11.45
N ALA A 128 14.95 17.88 10.56
CA ALA A 128 15.38 16.79 9.69
C ALA A 128 16.53 17.24 8.76
N GLN A 129 16.39 18.40 8.12
CA GLN A 129 17.42 18.99 7.27
C GLN A 129 18.70 19.32 8.04
N GLN A 130 18.59 19.90 9.25
CA GLN A 130 19.74 20.14 10.14
C GLN A 130 20.43 18.84 10.57
N ARG A 131 19.68 17.73 10.63
CA ARG A 131 20.20 16.38 10.84
C ARG A 131 20.72 15.74 9.54
N GLY A 132 20.80 16.48 8.44
CA GLY A 132 21.36 16.03 7.16
C GLY A 132 20.41 15.24 6.28
N PHE A 133 19.13 15.11 6.65
CA PHE A 133 18.16 14.46 5.77
C PHE A 133 17.80 15.38 4.61
N GLU A 134 17.91 14.83 3.40
CA GLU A 134 17.22 15.38 2.25
C GLU A 134 15.74 15.01 2.35
N PHE A 135 14.85 15.89 1.90
CA PHE A 135 13.41 15.73 2.04
C PHE A 135 12.69 15.93 0.71
N LEU A 136 11.76 15.03 0.41
CA LEU A 136 10.83 15.16 -0.70
C LEU A 136 9.40 14.95 -0.20
N GLU A 137 8.57 15.97 -0.42
CA GLU A 137 7.13 15.90 -0.22
C GLU A 137 6.42 15.57 -1.54
N LEU A 138 5.61 14.52 -1.52
CA LEU A 138 4.75 14.15 -2.63
C LEU A 138 3.31 14.50 -2.29
N ARG A 139 2.74 15.41 -3.08
CA ARG A 139 1.37 15.89 -2.93
C ARG A 139 0.45 15.30 -4.00
N GLY A 140 -0.83 15.25 -3.70
CA GLY A 140 -1.87 14.90 -4.66
C GLY A 140 -3.23 15.40 -4.20
N GLU A 141 -4.23 15.21 -5.05
CA GLU A 141 -5.59 15.71 -4.78
C GLU A 141 -6.20 15.04 -3.54
N ASP A 142 -6.88 15.84 -2.72
CA ASP A 142 -7.65 15.35 -1.57
C ASP A 142 -8.98 14.74 -2.03
N PRO A 143 -9.13 13.40 -1.98
CA PRO A 143 -10.35 12.74 -2.42
C PRO A 143 -11.53 12.95 -1.47
N ARG A 144 -11.31 13.52 -0.27
CA ARG A 144 -12.38 13.82 0.69
C ARG A 144 -13.22 15.02 0.27
N LEU A 145 -12.64 15.88 -0.57
CA LEU A 145 -13.30 17.07 -1.11
C LEU A 145 -13.82 16.83 -2.54
N ALA A 146 -13.35 15.78 -3.20
CA ALA A 146 -13.80 15.41 -4.54
C ALA A 146 -15.25 14.92 -4.49
N SER A 147 -16.10 15.50 -5.33
CA SER A 147 -17.50 15.14 -5.47
C SER A 147 -17.97 15.34 -6.92
N LEU A 148 -19.21 14.95 -7.21
CA LEU A 148 -19.84 15.24 -8.50
C LEU A 148 -19.92 16.74 -8.79
N ASP A 149 -19.93 17.60 -7.77
CA ASP A 149 -20.00 19.06 -7.91
C ASP A 149 -18.61 19.73 -7.86
N THR A 150 -17.67 19.13 -7.13
CA THR A 150 -16.30 19.63 -6.97
C THR A 150 -15.30 18.61 -7.50
N LEU A 151 -14.87 18.76 -8.76
CA LEU A 151 -13.94 17.80 -9.41
C LEU A 151 -12.50 17.93 -8.93
N SER A 152 -12.13 19.06 -8.32
CA SER A 152 -10.76 19.30 -7.86
C SER A 152 -10.70 19.35 -6.33
N GLY A 153 -10.06 18.34 -5.74
CA GLY A 153 -9.63 18.40 -4.35
C GLY A 153 -8.44 19.36 -4.21
N ARG A 154 -8.29 19.99 -3.04
CA ARG A 154 -7.04 20.70 -2.70
C ARG A 154 -5.88 19.69 -2.68
N GLU A 155 -4.69 20.09 -3.11
CA GLU A 155 -3.51 19.22 -2.95
C GLU A 155 -3.16 19.06 -1.46
N ILE A 156 -3.00 17.82 -1.01
CA ILE A 156 -2.57 17.43 0.34
C ILE A 156 -1.28 16.59 0.27
N PRO A 157 -0.45 16.59 1.32
CA PRO A 157 0.72 15.70 1.37
C PRO A 157 0.26 14.24 1.43
N LEU A 158 0.78 13.39 0.56
CA LEU A 158 0.44 11.96 0.52
C LEU A 158 1.57 11.10 1.06
N HIS A 159 2.81 11.48 0.73
CA HIS A 159 4.00 10.77 1.16
C HIS A 159 5.12 11.75 1.47
N PHE A 160 5.93 11.43 2.47
CA PHE A 160 7.23 12.04 2.69
C PHE A 160 8.33 11.02 2.47
N LEU A 161 9.42 11.46 1.86
CA LEU A 161 10.62 10.67 1.72
C LEU A 161 11.79 11.43 2.33
N PHE A 162 12.50 10.77 3.23
CA PHE A 162 13.69 11.29 3.90
C PHE A 162 14.88 10.46 3.45
N ARG A 163 15.85 11.07 2.77
CA ARG A 163 17.07 10.39 2.30
C ARG A 163 18.27 10.82 3.12
N LEU A 164 19.06 9.85 3.58
CA LEU A 164 20.34 10.09 4.27
C LEU A 164 21.31 8.96 3.94
N HIS A 165 22.52 9.32 3.50
CA HIS A 165 23.58 8.36 3.10
C HIS A 165 23.11 7.29 2.09
N GLY A 166 22.23 7.67 1.14
CA GLY A 166 21.69 6.77 0.11
C GLY A 166 20.56 5.85 0.58
N TYR A 167 20.22 5.83 1.86
CA TYR A 167 19.07 5.09 2.41
C TYR A 167 17.86 6.01 2.56
N THR A 168 16.67 5.47 2.27
CA THR A 168 15.42 6.26 2.27
C THR A 168 14.44 5.77 3.33
N ILE A 169 13.86 6.70 4.07
CA ILE A 169 12.72 6.44 4.93
C ILE A 169 11.47 7.00 4.24
N HIS A 170 10.50 6.13 3.98
CA HIS A 170 9.22 6.47 3.37
C HIS A 170 8.16 6.60 4.45
N VAL A 171 7.51 7.75 4.55
CA VAL A 171 6.39 7.97 5.46
C VAL A 171 5.11 8.14 4.65
N VAL A 172 4.16 7.21 4.85
CA VAL A 172 2.85 7.22 4.20
C VAL A 172 1.84 7.94 5.09
N LEU A 173 1.16 8.95 4.54
CA LEU A 173 0.12 9.67 5.27
C LEU A 173 -1.22 8.99 5.05
N LEU A 174 -1.80 8.46 6.12
CA LEU A 174 -3.11 7.82 6.13
C LEU A 174 -4.17 8.83 6.56
N TYR A 175 -5.14 9.07 5.68
CA TYR A 175 -6.28 9.96 5.90
C TYR A 175 -7.54 9.17 6.20
N GLU A 176 -8.24 9.57 7.25
CA GLU A 176 -9.55 9.01 7.57
C GLU A 176 -10.60 9.53 6.57
N ARG A 177 -11.42 8.60 6.04
CA ARG A 177 -12.51 8.91 5.10
C ARG A 177 -13.88 8.53 5.69
N SER A 178 -14.94 9.05 5.07
CA SER A 178 -16.33 8.70 5.41
C SER A 178 -16.54 7.19 5.27
N GLY A 179 -16.85 6.53 6.38
CA GLY A 179 -16.91 5.06 6.45
C GLY A 179 -15.93 4.43 7.42
N ASN A 180 -15.15 5.22 8.17
CA ASN A 180 -14.24 4.76 9.23
C ASN A 180 -13.13 3.82 8.72
N TYR A 181 -12.54 4.18 7.58
CA TYR A 181 -11.37 3.52 7.01
C TYR A 181 -10.27 4.54 6.74
N LEU A 182 -9.04 4.03 6.62
CA LEU A 182 -7.83 4.79 6.37
C LEU A 182 -7.47 4.69 4.91
N TRP A 183 -7.13 5.82 4.29
CA TRP A 183 -6.79 5.90 2.88
C TRP A 183 -5.42 6.56 2.69
N HIS A 184 -4.61 6.06 1.75
CA HIS A 184 -3.50 6.82 1.19
C HIS A 184 -3.60 6.92 -0.33
N GLY A 185 -3.00 7.97 -0.87
CA GLY A 185 -2.93 8.22 -2.30
C GLY A 185 -1.87 7.41 -3.02
N ALA A 186 -1.88 7.53 -4.36
CA ALA A 186 -0.79 7.05 -5.21
C ALA A 186 0.31 8.11 -5.33
N VAL A 187 1.55 7.66 -5.53
CA VAL A 187 2.69 8.50 -5.87
C VAL A 187 2.62 8.85 -7.36
N ARG A 188 2.59 10.14 -7.66
CA ARG A 188 2.66 10.68 -9.02
C ARG A 188 3.80 11.69 -9.09
N LEU A 189 4.88 11.32 -9.77
CA LEU A 189 6.03 12.20 -9.95
C LEU A 189 5.73 13.23 -11.04
N LYS A 190 5.89 14.52 -10.72
CA LYS A 190 5.82 15.61 -11.69
C LYS A 190 7.13 15.65 -12.50
N ALA A 191 7.09 16.16 -13.73
CA ALA A 191 8.23 16.15 -14.64
C ALA A 191 9.48 16.89 -14.10
N ASN A 192 9.29 17.83 -13.19
CA ASN A 192 10.34 18.63 -12.57
C ASN A 192 10.90 18.02 -11.26
N MET A 193 10.43 16.85 -10.83
CA MET A 193 10.90 16.19 -9.61
C MET A 193 12.14 15.33 -9.89
N ASP A 194 13.01 15.19 -8.89
CA ASP A 194 14.15 14.27 -8.94
C ASP A 194 13.66 12.81 -8.92
N GLN A 195 13.64 12.18 -10.11
CA GLN A 195 13.26 10.78 -10.26
C GLN A 195 14.26 9.80 -9.62
N ASN A 196 15.46 10.27 -9.30
CA ASN A 196 16.49 9.48 -8.60
C ASN A 196 16.52 9.75 -7.10
N PHE A 197 15.55 10.50 -6.55
CA PHE A 197 15.49 10.78 -5.13
C PHE A 197 15.43 9.49 -4.30
N ALA A 198 14.57 8.56 -4.72
CA ALA A 198 14.38 7.26 -4.10
C ALA A 198 14.15 6.20 -5.18
N PRO A 199 14.35 4.90 -4.91
CA PRO A 199 13.96 3.84 -5.83
C PRO A 199 12.44 3.66 -5.81
N PHE A 200 11.71 4.55 -6.49
CA PHE A 200 10.23 4.63 -6.44
C PHE A 200 9.51 3.32 -6.81
N GLN A 201 10.14 2.47 -7.62
CA GLN A 201 9.59 1.16 -8.01
C GLN A 201 9.66 0.12 -6.88
N LEU A 202 10.49 0.35 -5.87
CA LEU A 202 10.68 -0.53 -4.71
C LEU A 202 9.88 -0.06 -3.48
N LEU A 203 9.07 1.00 -3.60
CA LEU A 203 8.21 1.43 -2.51
C LEU A 203 7.05 0.44 -2.33
N ASP A 204 6.85 -0.02 -1.10
CA ASP A 204 5.70 -0.86 -0.72
C ASP A 204 4.36 -0.14 -0.95
N TYR A 205 4.38 1.20 -0.91
CA TYR A 205 3.21 2.06 -1.01
C TYR A 205 3.36 3.08 -2.13
N GLY A 206 2.23 3.49 -2.72
CA GLY A 206 2.18 4.56 -3.71
C GLY A 206 2.00 4.11 -5.16
N ARG A 207 2.14 2.81 -5.48
CA ARG A 207 1.80 2.30 -6.82
C ARG A 207 0.32 2.55 -7.18
N TYR A 208 -0.55 2.37 -6.20
CA TYR A 208 -1.98 2.67 -6.26
C TYR A 208 -2.42 3.35 -4.97
N ALA A 209 -3.53 4.07 -5.02
CA ALA A 209 -4.23 4.45 -3.81
C ALA A 209 -4.74 3.18 -3.11
N SER A 210 -4.76 3.17 -1.78
CA SER A 210 -5.20 2.01 -1.02
C SER A 210 -6.01 2.41 0.21
N ALA A 211 -6.85 1.48 0.68
CA ALA A 211 -7.69 1.63 1.84
C ALA A 211 -7.49 0.47 2.84
N TYR A 212 -7.50 0.80 4.12
CA TYR A 212 -7.27 -0.11 5.23
C TYR A 212 -8.31 0.12 6.32
N ASP A 213 -8.61 -0.92 7.08
CA ASP A 213 -9.36 -0.76 8.31
C ASP A 213 -8.53 0.01 9.34
N ARG A 214 -9.22 0.60 10.31
CA ARG A 214 -8.55 1.30 11.40
C ARG A 214 -7.76 0.31 12.25
N LEU A 215 -6.45 0.51 12.33
CA LEU A 215 -5.55 -0.39 13.05
C LEU A 215 -5.52 -0.07 14.54
N GLN A 216 -5.39 -1.13 15.35
CA GLN A 216 -4.92 -1.01 16.72
C GLN A 216 -3.40 -1.15 16.70
N LEU A 217 -2.71 -0.21 17.35
CA LEU A 217 -1.25 -0.14 17.38
C LEU A 217 -0.74 -0.48 18.78
N MET A 218 0.39 -1.18 18.85
CA MET A 218 1.09 -1.46 20.09
C MET A 218 2.55 -1.01 20.00
N LEU A 219 3.10 -0.53 21.10
CA LEU A 219 4.50 -0.14 21.19
C LEU A 219 5.34 -1.36 21.59
N ILE A 220 6.38 -1.64 20.82
CA ILE A 220 7.35 -2.71 21.09
C ILE A 220 8.78 -2.20 20.88
N VAL A 221 9.76 -2.90 21.44
CA VAL A 221 11.17 -2.62 21.20
C VAL A 221 11.67 -3.55 20.09
N LEU A 222 12.09 -2.98 18.97
CA LEU A 222 12.70 -3.70 17.86
C LEU A 222 14.13 -3.24 17.68
N ASP A 223 15.07 -4.18 17.74
CA ASP A 223 16.50 -3.93 17.58
C ASP A 223 17.10 -2.89 18.58
N GLY A 224 16.36 -2.54 19.64
CA GLY A 224 16.73 -1.48 20.59
C GLY A 224 16.11 -0.11 20.29
N LEU A 225 15.12 -0.03 19.40
CA LEU A 225 14.32 1.17 19.13
C LEU A 225 12.86 0.94 19.50
N ASP A 226 12.24 1.96 20.11
CA ASP A 226 10.81 2.00 20.37
C ASP A 226 10.04 2.20 19.06
N VAL A 227 9.24 1.20 18.67
CA VAL A 227 8.51 1.19 17.41
C VAL A 227 7.07 0.77 17.64
N ARG A 228 6.12 1.52 17.08
CA ARG A 228 4.71 1.09 17.05
C ARG A 228 4.49 0.14 15.89
N VAL A 229 3.77 -0.95 16.12
CA VAL A 229 3.39 -1.94 15.10
C VAL A 229 1.89 -2.22 15.15
N PRO A 230 1.27 -2.69 14.05
CA PRO A 230 -0.09 -3.22 14.09
C PRO A 230 -0.19 -4.38 15.07
N GLN A 231 -1.21 -4.39 15.93
CA GLN A 231 -1.41 -5.47 16.92
C GLN A 231 -1.63 -6.84 16.25
N ASN A 232 -2.31 -6.87 15.10
CA ASN A 232 -2.46 -8.07 14.28
C ASN A 232 -1.70 -7.88 12.96
N ILE A 233 -0.41 -8.22 12.99
CA ILE A 233 0.50 -8.06 11.85
C ILE A 233 0.04 -8.90 10.66
N SER A 234 -0.36 -10.16 10.87
CA SER A 234 -0.77 -11.05 9.79
C SER A 234 -2.01 -10.54 9.07
N SER A 235 -3.00 -10.02 9.81
CA SER A 235 -4.19 -9.39 9.23
C SER A 235 -3.84 -8.13 8.41
N PHE A 236 -2.94 -7.28 8.93
CA PHE A 236 -2.48 -6.11 8.20
C PHE A 236 -1.75 -6.47 6.89
N LEU A 237 -0.85 -7.46 6.93
CA LEU A 237 -0.14 -7.96 5.73
C LEU A 237 -1.12 -8.55 4.70
N MET A 238 -2.12 -9.30 5.15
CA MET A 238 -3.19 -9.81 4.27
C MET A 238 -4.01 -8.67 3.67
N GLN A 239 -4.38 -7.66 4.45
CA GLN A 239 -5.14 -6.52 3.98
C GLN A 239 -4.35 -5.74 2.92
N GLN A 240 -3.05 -5.55 3.12
CA GLN A 240 -2.20 -4.82 2.18
C GLN A 240 -2.23 -5.40 0.76
N GLN A 241 -2.26 -6.72 0.62
CA GLN A 241 -2.29 -7.39 -0.70
C GLN A 241 -3.55 -7.07 -1.51
N GLN A 242 -4.65 -6.75 -0.82
CA GLN A 242 -5.97 -6.48 -1.39
C GLN A 242 -6.46 -5.04 -1.14
N ALA A 243 -5.58 -4.17 -0.63
CA ALA A 243 -5.95 -2.83 -0.18
C ALA A 243 -6.22 -1.84 -1.33
N ARG A 244 -5.97 -2.23 -2.59
CA ARG A 244 -6.09 -1.33 -3.74
C ARG A 244 -7.48 -0.67 -3.77
N PHE A 245 -7.47 0.65 -3.68
CA PHE A 245 -8.68 1.46 -3.64
C PHE A 245 -9.07 1.88 -5.06
N LEU A 246 -10.33 1.61 -5.42
CA LEU A 246 -10.91 1.99 -6.70
C LEU A 246 -11.84 3.18 -6.51
N GLU A 247 -11.27 4.38 -6.66
CA GLU A 247 -12.04 5.63 -6.58
C GLU A 247 -13.04 5.74 -7.74
N CYS A 248 -14.16 6.43 -7.47
CA CYS A 248 -15.08 6.75 -8.54
C CYS A 248 -14.46 7.74 -9.55
N ARG A 249 -14.75 7.54 -10.83
CA ARG A 249 -14.40 8.50 -11.88
C ARG A 249 -15.46 9.61 -11.92
N HIS A 250 -15.35 10.57 -10.99
CA HIS A 250 -16.29 11.69 -10.86
C HIS A 250 -16.51 12.46 -12.16
N HIS A 251 -15.47 12.62 -12.99
CA HIS A 251 -15.59 13.27 -14.30
C HIS A 251 -16.52 12.50 -15.24
N ASP A 252 -16.30 11.20 -15.41
CA ASP A 252 -17.14 10.35 -16.26
C ASP A 252 -18.58 10.28 -15.75
N ALA A 253 -18.73 10.17 -14.42
CA ALA A 253 -20.04 10.16 -13.78
C ALA A 253 -20.80 11.47 -13.98
N ARG A 254 -20.12 12.61 -13.89
CA ARG A 254 -20.70 13.92 -14.19
C ARG A 254 -21.17 13.98 -15.65
N ASN A 255 -20.34 13.56 -16.60
CA ASN A 255 -20.68 13.56 -18.02
C ASN A 255 -21.90 12.66 -18.31
N PHE A 256 -21.98 11.49 -17.66
CA PHE A 256 -23.14 10.61 -17.76
C PHE A 256 -24.41 11.29 -17.21
N LEU A 257 -24.34 11.89 -16.03
CA LEU A 257 -25.48 12.53 -15.37
C LEU A 257 -25.97 13.81 -16.07
N GLN A 258 -25.14 14.44 -16.91
CA GLN A 258 -25.58 15.53 -17.79
C GLN A 258 -26.54 15.05 -18.87
N LEU A 259 -26.37 13.82 -19.38
CA LEU A 259 -27.24 13.23 -20.41
C LEU A 259 -28.42 12.48 -19.79
N TYR A 260 -28.20 11.87 -18.63
CA TYR A 260 -29.18 11.07 -17.90
C TYR A 260 -29.29 11.57 -16.46
N PRO A 261 -30.08 12.63 -16.22
CA PRO A 261 -30.22 13.24 -14.90
C PRO A 261 -30.57 12.24 -13.81
N ASP A 262 -29.97 12.42 -12.63
CA ASP A 262 -30.22 11.54 -11.49
C ASP A 262 -31.66 11.72 -10.97
N ASP A 263 -32.28 10.63 -10.56
CA ASP A 263 -33.59 10.68 -9.90
C ASP A 263 -33.42 11.28 -8.49
N SER A 264 -34.00 12.46 -8.31
CA SER A 264 -34.00 13.26 -7.08
C SER A 264 -35.31 13.16 -6.30
N SER A 265 -36.18 12.21 -6.64
CA SER A 265 -37.39 11.94 -5.86
C SER A 265 -37.05 11.45 -4.45
N ALA A 266 -37.95 11.72 -3.49
CA ALA A 266 -37.80 11.22 -2.11
C ALA A 266 -37.65 9.68 -2.06
N ALA A 267 -38.37 8.97 -2.93
CA ALA A 267 -38.29 7.52 -3.05
C ALA A 267 -36.87 7.05 -3.47
N ALA A 268 -36.24 7.73 -4.42
CA ALA A 268 -34.87 7.43 -4.84
C ALA A 268 -33.86 7.68 -3.72
N TYR A 269 -33.98 8.80 -3.00
CA TYR A 269 -33.12 9.08 -1.83
C TYR A 269 -33.29 8.02 -0.73
N ASP A 270 -34.52 7.66 -0.41
CA ASP A 270 -34.82 6.64 0.59
C ASP A 270 -34.29 5.27 0.18
N PHE A 271 -34.43 4.88 -1.09
CA PHE A 271 -33.87 3.64 -1.61
C PHE A 271 -32.35 3.62 -1.49
N ARG A 272 -31.64 4.66 -1.96
CA ARG A 272 -30.17 4.75 -1.86
C ARG A 272 -29.72 4.70 -0.40
N ARG A 273 -30.44 5.34 0.53
CA ARG A 273 -30.14 5.29 1.96
C ARG A 273 -30.26 3.86 2.51
N LYS A 274 -31.38 3.18 2.22
CA LYS A 274 -31.60 1.78 2.64
C LYS A 274 -30.58 0.84 2.03
N ALA A 275 -30.27 0.99 0.75
CA ALA A 275 -29.30 0.19 0.03
C ALA A 275 -27.87 0.35 0.61
N LYS A 276 -27.44 1.58 0.93
CA LYS A 276 -26.15 1.82 1.63
C LYS A 276 -26.13 1.21 3.04
N SER A 277 -27.24 1.30 3.76
CA SER A 277 -27.37 0.68 5.09
C SER A 277 -27.25 -0.85 4.99
N LEU A 278 -27.95 -1.47 4.03
CA LEU A 278 -27.89 -2.91 3.77
C LEU A 278 -26.48 -3.37 3.38
N LEU A 279 -25.79 -2.62 2.49
CA LEU A 279 -24.38 -2.89 2.16
C LEU A 279 -23.47 -2.81 3.38
N SER A 280 -23.70 -1.85 4.28
CA SER A 280 -22.92 -1.73 5.52
C SER A 280 -23.13 -2.92 6.45
N VAL A 281 -24.38 -3.41 6.58
CA VAL A 281 -24.69 -4.62 7.36
C VAL A 281 -24.01 -5.84 6.74
N ALA A 282 -24.10 -6.00 5.41
CA ALA A 282 -23.48 -7.12 4.72
C ALA A 282 -21.95 -7.10 4.83
N ALA A 283 -21.32 -5.94 4.68
CA ALA A 283 -19.89 -5.77 4.83
C ALA A 283 -19.41 -6.17 6.24
N ARG A 284 -20.09 -5.69 7.29
CA ARG A 284 -19.74 -6.03 8.69
C ARG A 284 -19.93 -7.52 8.98
N THR A 285 -21.03 -8.10 8.49
CA THR A 285 -21.35 -9.53 8.69
C THR A 285 -20.28 -10.41 8.06
N LEU A 286 -19.92 -10.14 6.80
CA LEU A 286 -18.89 -10.91 6.09
C LEU A 286 -17.48 -10.66 6.65
N ALA A 287 -17.19 -9.46 7.16
CA ALA A 287 -15.92 -9.14 7.81
C ALA A 287 -15.68 -9.98 9.06
N VAL A 288 -16.69 -10.16 9.92
CA VAL A 288 -16.59 -11.05 11.11
C VAL A 288 -16.25 -12.49 10.70
N LEU A 289 -16.82 -12.93 9.57
CA LEU A 289 -16.57 -14.26 9.04
C LEU A 289 -15.28 -14.37 8.21
N HIS A 290 -14.56 -13.27 8.01
CA HIS A 290 -13.37 -13.19 7.15
C HIS A 290 -13.64 -13.66 5.70
N VAL A 291 -14.84 -13.37 5.19
CA VAL A 291 -15.25 -13.72 3.82
C VAL A 291 -15.08 -12.50 2.91
N PRO A 292 -14.16 -12.55 1.93
CA PRO A 292 -14.03 -11.46 0.96
C PRO A 292 -15.27 -11.39 0.07
N PHE A 293 -15.66 -10.17 -0.30
CA PHE A 293 -16.81 -9.92 -1.15
C PHE A 293 -16.56 -8.73 -2.07
N TRP A 294 -17.39 -8.61 -3.10
CA TRP A 294 -17.39 -7.47 -4.01
C TRP A 294 -18.83 -7.05 -4.32
N ILE A 295 -19.03 -5.78 -4.69
CA ILE A 295 -20.29 -5.35 -5.29
C ILE A 295 -20.41 -5.92 -6.71
N SER A 296 -21.59 -6.38 -7.10
CA SER A 296 -21.82 -7.01 -8.40
C SER A 296 -22.96 -6.36 -9.18
N SER A 297 -23.16 -6.80 -10.42
CA SER A 297 -24.34 -6.47 -11.26
C SER A 297 -24.69 -4.97 -11.26
N GLY A 298 -25.95 -4.62 -10.99
CA GLY A 298 -26.43 -3.23 -11.01
C GLY A 298 -25.78 -2.35 -9.94
N THR A 299 -25.40 -2.95 -8.80
CA THR A 299 -24.70 -2.23 -7.72
C THR A 299 -23.31 -1.79 -8.16
N CYS A 300 -22.56 -2.70 -8.80
CA CYS A 300 -21.24 -2.41 -9.36
C CYS A 300 -21.32 -1.40 -10.51
N LEU A 301 -22.27 -1.57 -11.42
CA LEU A 301 -22.50 -0.63 -12.53
C LEU A 301 -22.77 0.79 -12.01
N GLY A 302 -23.59 0.92 -10.96
CA GLY A 302 -23.88 2.21 -10.34
C GLY A 302 -22.62 2.95 -9.86
N TRP A 303 -21.70 2.24 -9.20
CA TRP A 303 -20.43 2.80 -8.76
C TRP A 303 -19.60 3.34 -9.93
N PHE A 304 -19.36 2.52 -10.95
CA PHE A 304 -18.50 2.90 -12.08
C PHE A 304 -19.13 3.92 -13.03
N ARG A 305 -20.46 3.95 -13.15
CA ARG A 305 -21.18 4.80 -14.10
C ARG A 305 -21.56 6.16 -13.52
N GLN A 306 -22.01 6.20 -12.27
CA GLN A 306 -22.65 7.39 -11.69
C GLN A 306 -22.25 7.66 -10.22
N CYS A 307 -21.16 7.05 -9.74
CA CYS A 307 -20.66 7.18 -8.37
C CYS A 307 -21.70 6.91 -7.27
N ASN A 308 -22.75 6.14 -7.56
CA ASN A 308 -23.89 5.98 -6.65
C ASN A 308 -24.70 4.73 -6.98
N ILE A 309 -25.64 4.37 -6.10
CA ILE A 309 -26.58 3.27 -6.35
C ILE A 309 -27.65 3.73 -7.35
N ILE A 310 -27.92 2.90 -8.36
CA ILE A 310 -28.96 3.14 -9.36
C ILE A 310 -30.32 3.08 -8.66
N SER A 311 -31.05 4.20 -8.60
CA SER A 311 -32.27 4.32 -7.76
C SER A 311 -33.40 3.36 -8.14
N TYR A 312 -33.45 2.94 -9.40
CA TYR A 312 -34.47 2.05 -9.93
C TYR A 312 -34.05 0.56 -10.00
N SER A 313 -32.90 0.16 -9.43
CA SER A 313 -32.47 -1.25 -9.42
C SER A 313 -33.35 -2.14 -8.54
N ARG A 314 -34.07 -1.56 -7.56
CA ARG A 314 -34.93 -2.24 -6.57
C ARG A 314 -34.23 -3.21 -5.62
N ASP A 315 -32.98 -3.59 -5.88
CA ASP A 315 -32.15 -4.44 -5.04
C ASP A 315 -30.67 -3.99 -5.04
N VAL A 316 -29.86 -4.74 -4.28
CA VAL A 316 -28.42 -4.59 -4.15
C VAL A 316 -27.79 -5.97 -4.29
N ASP A 317 -26.70 -6.04 -5.06
CA ASP A 317 -26.01 -7.27 -5.37
C ASP A 317 -24.58 -7.23 -4.83
N ILE A 318 -24.20 -8.30 -4.14
CA ILE A 318 -22.81 -8.61 -3.77
C ILE A 318 -22.46 -10.03 -4.19
N GLY A 319 -21.19 -10.26 -4.48
CA GLY A 319 -20.63 -11.58 -4.76
C GLY A 319 -19.62 -12.00 -3.69
N ILE A 320 -19.52 -13.31 -3.48
CA ILE A 320 -18.44 -13.98 -2.75
C ILE A 320 -17.92 -15.12 -3.64
N PHE A 321 -16.70 -15.61 -3.39
CA PHE A 321 -16.27 -16.84 -4.03
C PHE A 321 -17.06 -18.02 -3.48
N ILE A 322 -17.44 -18.96 -4.35
CA ILE A 322 -18.15 -20.17 -3.93
C ILE A 322 -17.30 -21.04 -2.98
N SER A 323 -15.96 -20.99 -3.12
CA SER A 323 -15.01 -21.63 -2.21
C SER A 323 -15.10 -21.11 -0.79
N ASP A 324 -15.54 -19.85 -0.63
CA ASP A 324 -15.62 -19.18 0.66
C ASP A 324 -17.02 -19.32 1.28
N PHE A 325 -17.98 -19.89 0.52
CA PHE A 325 -19.32 -20.12 1.03
C PHE A 325 -19.32 -21.20 2.11
N ARG A 326 -19.88 -20.84 3.27
CA ARG A 326 -20.11 -21.73 4.41
C ARG A 326 -21.55 -21.57 4.92
N PRO A 327 -22.18 -22.63 5.46
CA PRO A 327 -23.56 -22.53 5.94
C PRO A 327 -23.79 -21.51 7.06
N ASP A 328 -22.77 -21.22 7.86
CA ASP A 328 -22.77 -20.23 8.93
C ASP A 328 -22.97 -18.79 8.42
N ILE A 329 -22.62 -18.49 7.16
CA ILE A 329 -22.91 -17.19 6.52
C ILE A 329 -24.41 -16.89 6.59
N VAL A 330 -25.27 -17.89 6.34
CA VAL A 330 -26.72 -17.72 6.38
C VAL A 330 -27.20 -17.40 7.80
N ALA A 331 -26.60 -18.04 8.81
CA ALA A 331 -26.91 -17.76 10.21
C ALA A 331 -26.48 -16.34 10.60
N ALA A 332 -25.25 -15.95 10.24
CA ALA A 332 -24.72 -14.62 10.55
C ALA A 332 -25.56 -13.48 9.95
N PHE A 333 -26.04 -13.63 8.71
CA PHE A 333 -26.94 -12.65 8.11
C PHE A 333 -28.30 -12.59 8.81
N ARG A 334 -28.82 -13.72 9.29
CA ARG A 334 -30.05 -13.75 10.09
C ARG A 334 -29.86 -13.07 11.44
N ASP A 335 -28.75 -13.33 12.11
CA ASP A 335 -28.39 -12.71 13.39
C ASP A 335 -28.16 -11.19 13.23
N ALA A 336 -27.71 -10.76 12.05
CA ALA A 336 -27.60 -9.36 11.67
C ALA A 336 -28.95 -8.72 11.24
N GLY A 337 -30.06 -9.46 11.34
CA GLY A 337 -31.42 -8.98 11.09
C GLY A 337 -31.94 -9.16 9.67
N LEU A 338 -31.24 -9.90 8.79
CA LEU A 338 -31.70 -10.15 7.43
C LEU A 338 -32.46 -11.47 7.30
N SER A 339 -33.57 -11.44 6.56
CA SER A 339 -34.37 -12.64 6.28
C SER A 339 -34.04 -13.22 4.91
N LEU A 340 -33.67 -14.50 4.87
CA LEU A 340 -33.46 -15.22 3.60
C LEU A 340 -34.81 -15.56 2.97
N LYS A 341 -35.10 -15.00 1.80
CA LYS A 341 -36.35 -15.26 1.07
C LYS A 341 -36.21 -16.38 0.06
N HIS A 342 -35.11 -16.38 -0.70
CA HIS A 342 -34.88 -17.35 -1.76
C HIS A 342 -33.43 -17.83 -1.77
N LYS A 343 -33.26 -19.12 -2.08
CA LYS A 343 -31.98 -19.78 -2.28
C LYS A 343 -32.04 -20.54 -3.60
N PHE A 344 -31.15 -20.20 -4.53
CA PHE A 344 -31.12 -20.81 -5.86
C PHE A 344 -29.77 -21.50 -6.13
N GLY A 345 -29.81 -22.62 -6.86
CA GLY A 345 -28.65 -23.45 -7.20
C GLY A 345 -28.40 -24.60 -6.22
N LYS A 346 -27.34 -25.38 -6.48
CA LYS A 346 -26.78 -26.41 -5.58
C LYS A 346 -25.26 -26.32 -5.62
N VAL A 347 -24.61 -26.24 -4.45
CA VAL A 347 -23.15 -26.10 -4.30
C VAL A 347 -22.38 -27.19 -5.09
N THR A 348 -22.97 -28.39 -5.22
CA THR A 348 -22.36 -29.54 -5.89
C THR A 348 -22.63 -29.64 -7.39
N SER A 349 -23.44 -28.75 -7.98
CA SER A 349 -24.00 -28.95 -9.32
C SER A 349 -23.89 -27.75 -10.26
N VAL A 350 -23.56 -26.56 -9.74
CA VAL A 350 -23.52 -25.34 -10.53
C VAL A 350 -22.35 -24.43 -10.12
N PRO A 351 -21.74 -23.71 -11.07
CA PRO A 351 -20.65 -22.77 -10.80
C PRO A 351 -21.11 -21.47 -10.11
N SER A 352 -22.42 -21.27 -9.88
CA SER A 352 -22.97 -20.09 -9.21
C SER A 352 -24.11 -20.43 -8.26
N PHE A 353 -24.19 -19.70 -7.14
CA PHE A 353 -25.14 -19.92 -6.05
C PHE A 353 -25.68 -18.57 -5.57
N TRP A 354 -27.00 -18.44 -5.44
CA TRP A 354 -27.64 -17.14 -5.23
C TRP A 354 -28.51 -17.15 -3.98
N PHE A 355 -28.41 -16.07 -3.20
CA PHE A 355 -29.24 -15.81 -2.03
C PHE A 355 -29.92 -14.47 -2.15
N TYR A 356 -31.24 -14.44 -1.90
CA TYR A 356 -32.01 -13.21 -1.88
C TYR A 356 -32.43 -12.89 -0.45
N TRP A 357 -31.97 -11.74 0.05
CA TRP A 357 -32.16 -11.29 1.42
C TRP A 357 -33.12 -10.08 1.47
N LEU A 358 -33.92 -10.02 2.52
CA LEU A 358 -34.77 -8.89 2.85
C LEU A 358 -34.34 -8.30 4.19
N MET A 359 -34.36 -6.97 4.28
CA MET A 359 -34.15 -6.21 5.51
C MET A 359 -35.48 -5.97 6.23
#